data_AF-A0A2N5M313-F1
#
_entry.id   AF-A0A2N5M313-F1
#
_cell.length_a   1.000
_cell.length_b   1.000
_cell.length_c   1.000
_cell.angle_alpha   90.00
_cell.angle_beta   90.00
_cell.angle_gamma   90.00
#
_symmetry.space_group_name_H-M   'P 1'
#
loop_
_entity.id
_entity.type
_entity.pdbx_description
1 polymer ?
#
loop_
_entity_poly.entity_id
_entity_poly.type
_entity_poly.pdbx_seq_one_letter_code
_entity_poly.pdbx_strand_id
1 'polypeptide(L)'
;MKWLQLVTHNRKRYDITLFQTPLFGQNKGYRQVYRLTLGGRSHQDVIQRVFSTFNVLDRLPKDFKARYIFTGDILLIDEGTRGEYYYQLQSGGWVKINRVQVC
;
A
#
# COMPACT_ATOMS: atom_id res chain seq x y z
N MET A 1 4.95 12.57 -41.41
CA MET A 1 6.02 11.85 -40.68
C MET A 1 5.57 11.63 -39.26
N LYS A 2 5.57 10.37 -38.82
CA LYS A 2 4.89 9.86 -37.62
C LYS A 2 5.87 9.88 -36.44
N TRP A 3 5.72 10.82 -35.51
CA TRP A 3 6.46 10.84 -34.25
C TRP A 3 5.49 10.93 -33.08
N LEU A 4 4.72 9.86 -32.87
CA LEU A 4 4.18 9.54 -31.55
C LEU A 4 4.98 8.35 -31.07
N GLN A 5 6.10 8.63 -30.39
CA GLN A 5 6.78 7.62 -29.61
C GLN A 5 5.77 7.12 -28.58
N LEU A 6 5.30 5.90 -28.79
CA LEU A 6 4.51 5.12 -27.85
C LEU A 6 5.31 4.98 -26.57
N VAL A 7 5.11 5.90 -25.62
CA VAL A 7 5.48 5.67 -24.23
C VAL A 7 4.47 4.67 -23.68
N THR A 8 4.62 3.39 -24.04
CA THR A 8 3.95 2.30 -23.32
C THR A 8 4.61 2.21 -21.95
N HIS A 9 4.19 3.09 -21.04
CA HIS A 9 4.55 2.99 -19.65
C HIS A 9 3.95 1.68 -19.12
N ASN A 10 4.73 0.61 -19.13
CA ASN A 10 4.33 -0.72 -18.70
C ASN A 10 4.03 -0.67 -17.19
N ARG A 11 2.81 -0.28 -16.84
CA ARG A 11 2.33 -0.23 -15.45
C ARG A 11 2.09 -1.66 -15.00
N LYS A 12 2.88 -2.11 -14.02
CA LYS A 12 2.67 -3.39 -13.34
C LYS A 12 1.43 -3.28 -12.47
N ARG A 13 0.69 -4.38 -12.32
CA ARG A 13 -0.38 -4.49 -11.34
C ARG A 13 0.19 -5.02 -10.03
N TYR A 14 -0.30 -4.48 -8.94
CA TYR A 14 0.11 -4.79 -7.58
C TYR A 14 -1.14 -5.10 -6.77
N ASP A 15 -1.17 -6.26 -6.12
CA ASP A 15 -2.20 -6.57 -5.14
C ASP A 15 -1.73 -6.08 -3.77
N ILE A 16 -2.48 -5.14 -3.21
CA ILE A 16 -2.10 -4.42 -2.00
C ILE A 16 -3.07 -4.76 -0.89
N THR A 17 -2.53 -5.11 0.27
CA THR A 17 -3.32 -5.36 1.48
C THR A 17 -2.86 -4.40 2.58
N LEU A 18 -3.82 -3.64 3.14
CA LEU A 18 -3.58 -2.75 4.26
C LEU A 18 -3.89 -3.48 5.57
N PHE A 19 -2.92 -3.44 6.48
CA PHE A 19 -2.99 -3.97 7.82
C PHE A 19 -2.92 -2.86 8.85
N GLN A 20 -3.83 -2.90 9.82
CA GLN A 20 -3.95 -1.91 10.88
C GLN A 20 -4.14 -2.61 12.22
N THR A 21 -3.59 -2.02 13.29
CA THR A 21 -3.98 -2.40 14.65
C THR A 21 -5.35 -1.79 15.00
N PRO A 22 -6.15 -2.47 15.86
CA PRO A 22 -7.43 -1.95 16.31
C PRO A 22 -7.35 -0.59 17.01
N LEU A 23 -6.28 -0.36 17.78
CA LEU A 23 -6.06 0.89 18.52
C LEU A 23 -4.73 1.53 18.12
N PHE A 24 -4.68 2.85 18.28
CA PHE A 24 -3.48 3.66 18.08
C PHE A 24 -2.36 3.26 19.05
N GLY A 25 -1.11 3.26 18.56
CA GLY A 25 0.08 2.97 19.37
C GLY A 25 0.34 1.50 19.67
N GLN A 26 -0.53 0.59 19.21
CA GLN A 26 -0.28 -0.85 19.32
C GLN A 26 0.76 -1.30 18.29
N ASN A 27 1.60 -2.27 18.68
CA ASN A 27 2.65 -2.84 17.84
C ASN A 27 2.40 -4.32 17.47
N LYS A 28 1.24 -4.87 17.85
CA LYS A 28 0.82 -6.25 17.62
C LYS A 28 -0.68 -6.32 17.34
N GLY A 29 -1.14 -7.45 16.82
CA GLY A 29 -2.56 -7.71 16.56
C GLY A 29 -3.07 -7.04 15.29
N TYR A 30 -2.20 -6.89 14.28
CA TYR A 30 -2.57 -6.35 12.98
C TYR A 30 -3.69 -7.17 12.35
N ARG A 31 -4.64 -6.47 11.73
CA ARG A 31 -5.74 -7.06 10.98
C ARG A 31 -5.74 -6.51 9.57
N GLN A 32 -6.03 -7.36 8.59
CA GLN A 32 -6.34 -6.90 7.25
C GLN A 32 -7.62 -6.06 7.31
N VAL A 33 -7.53 -4.80 6.89
CA VAL A 33 -8.68 -3.89 6.88
C VAL A 33 -9.15 -3.53 5.48
N TYR A 34 -8.28 -3.67 4.48
CA TYR A 34 -8.65 -3.41 3.09
C TYR A 34 -7.69 -4.11 2.12
N ARG A 35 -8.21 -4.50 0.95
CA ARG A 35 -7.42 -5.04 -0.16
C ARG A 35 -7.82 -4.34 -1.44
N LEU A 36 -6.85 -3.97 -2.26
CA LEU A 36 -7.07 -3.34 -3.55
C LEU A 36 -5.97 -3.71 -4.55
N THR A 37 -6.30 -3.65 -5.84
CA THR A 37 -5.32 -3.81 -6.91
C THR A 37 -5.02 -2.46 -7.54
N LEU A 38 -3.74 -2.09 -7.62
CA LEU A 38 -3.30 -0.83 -8.23
C LEU A 38 -2.28 -1.06 -9.34
N GLY A 39 -2.40 -0.27 -10.40
CA GLY A 39 -1.35 -0.14 -11.42
C GLY A 39 -0.29 0.87 -10.98
N GLY A 40 0.99 0.56 -11.15
CA GLY A 40 2.09 1.46 -10.82
C GLY A 40 3.39 1.13 -11.53
N ARG A 41 4.39 2.01 -11.36
CA ARG A 41 5.74 1.84 -11.93
C ARG A 41 6.69 1.13 -10.97
N SER A 42 6.48 1.29 -9.67
CA SER A 42 7.32 0.76 -8.60
C SER A 42 6.53 0.62 -7.30
N HIS A 43 7.10 -0.04 -6.29
CA HIS A 43 6.53 -0.09 -4.94
C HIS A 43 6.33 1.31 -4.37
N GLN A 44 7.31 2.19 -4.52
CA GLN A 44 7.21 3.56 -4.00
C GLN A 44 6.05 4.34 -4.63
N ASP A 45 5.83 4.21 -5.95
CA ASP A 45 4.70 4.83 -6.65
C ASP A 45 3.36 4.32 -6.09
N VAL A 46 3.19 3.00 -5.95
CA VAL A 46 1.93 2.47 -5.42
C VAL A 46 1.71 2.77 -3.94
N ILE A 47 2.77 2.75 -3.12
CA ILE A 47 2.69 3.12 -1.70
C ILE A 47 2.22 4.58 -1.54
N GLN A 48 2.77 5.50 -2.33
CA GLN A 48 2.37 6.91 -2.29
C GLN A 48 0.91 7.09 -2.73
N ARG A 49 0.48 6.35 -3.76
CA ARG A 49 -0.92 6.37 -4.21
C ARG A 49 -1.85 5.87 -3.10
N VAL A 50 -1.54 4.73 -2.50
CA VAL A 50 -2.30 4.17 -1.36
C VAL A 50 -2.42 5.19 -0.25
N PHE A 51 -1.29 5.76 0.19
CA PHE A 51 -1.31 6.78 1.25
C PHE A 51 -2.21 7.97 0.88
N SER A 52 -2.12 8.48 -0.35
CA SER A 52 -2.97 9.58 -0.81
C SER A 52 -4.45 9.22 -0.95
N THR A 53 -4.79 7.96 -1.21
CA THR A 53 -6.17 7.48 -1.31
C THR A 53 -6.79 7.34 0.08
N PHE A 54 -6.05 6.78 1.03
CA PHE A 54 -6.57 6.45 2.36
C PHE A 54 -6.42 7.57 3.39
N ASN A 55 -5.75 8.69 3.07
CA ASN A 55 -5.61 9.84 3.96
C ASN A 55 -6.28 11.12 3.41
N VAL A 56 -7.06 11.01 2.34
CA VAL A 56 -7.86 12.12 1.79
C VAL A 56 -9.32 11.68 1.77
N LEU A 57 -10.17 12.39 2.52
CA LEU A 57 -11.59 12.03 2.70
C LEU A 57 -12.32 11.78 1.37
N ASP A 58 -12.13 12.67 0.40
CA ASP A 58 -12.80 12.58 -0.92
C ASP A 58 -12.31 11.41 -1.80
N ARG A 59 -11.18 10.81 -1.45
CA ARG A 59 -10.57 9.69 -2.20
C ARG A 59 -10.82 8.35 -1.54
N LEU A 60 -11.42 8.33 -0.34
CA LEU A 60 -11.71 7.09 0.35
C LEU A 60 -12.66 6.22 -0.49
N PRO A 61 -12.36 4.92 -0.62
CA PRO A 61 -13.33 3.97 -1.15
C PRO A 61 -14.58 3.98 -0.28
N LYS A 62 -15.76 3.92 -0.92
CA LYS A 62 -17.05 4.00 -0.21
C LYS A 62 -17.29 2.83 0.77
N ASP A 63 -16.61 1.72 0.54
CA ASP A 63 -16.65 0.51 1.34
C ASP A 63 -15.54 0.45 2.40
N PHE A 64 -14.68 1.47 2.49
CA PHE A 64 -13.61 1.55 3.48
C PHE A 64 -14.17 1.88 4.86
N LYS A 65 -14.11 0.91 5.79
CA LYS A 65 -14.64 1.04 7.16
C LYS A 65 -13.54 1.19 8.22
N ALA A 66 -12.30 1.46 7.80
CA ALA A 66 -11.18 1.59 8.70
C ALA A 66 -10.79 3.06 8.89
N ARG A 67 -9.77 3.29 9.72
CA ARG A 67 -9.21 4.61 9.98
C ARG A 67 -8.21 5.00 8.91
N TYR A 68 -7.89 6.29 8.83
CA TYR A 68 -6.76 6.78 8.04
C TYR A 68 -5.46 6.06 8.40
N ILE A 69 -4.55 6.00 7.43
CA ILE A 69 -3.25 5.37 7.61
C ILE A 69 -2.39 6.23 8.55
N PHE A 70 -1.78 5.60 9.55
CA PHE A 70 -0.85 6.23 10.48
C PHE A 70 0.40 5.37 10.74
N THR A 71 1.39 5.97 11.42
CA THR A 71 2.64 5.33 11.84
C THR A 71 2.43 4.00 12.57
N GLY A 72 2.93 2.91 12.01
CA GLY A 72 2.79 1.55 12.50
C GLY A 72 2.00 0.67 11.53
N ASP A 73 1.15 1.26 10.69
CA ASP A 73 0.39 0.53 9.69
C ASP A 73 1.27 -0.13 8.65
N ILE A 74 0.80 -1.25 8.13
CA ILE A 74 1.58 -2.12 7.25
C ILE A 74 0.86 -2.27 5.92
N LEU A 75 1.60 -2.14 4.83
CA LEU A 75 1.19 -2.53 3.49
C LEU A 75 1.91 -3.81 3.10
N LEU A 76 1.15 -4.80 2.67
CA LEU A 76 1.65 -5.90 1.86
C LEU A 76 1.46 -5.54 0.40
N ILE A 77 2.50 -5.71 -0.39
CA ILE A 77 2.48 -5.69 -1.85
C ILE A 77 2.78 -7.10 -2.33
N ASP A 78 1.81 -7.72 -2.98
CA ASP A 78 1.92 -9.02 -3.62
C ASP A 78 2.07 -8.83 -5.14
N GLU A 79 3.21 -9.26 -5.68
CA GLU A 79 3.49 -9.31 -7.13
C GLU A 79 3.28 -10.72 -7.72
N GLY A 80 2.60 -11.62 -7.00
CA GLY A 80 2.39 -13.02 -7.38
C GLY A 80 3.71 -13.79 -7.37
N THR A 81 4.12 -14.30 -8.53
CA THR A 81 5.34 -15.14 -8.65
C THR A 81 6.64 -14.40 -8.32
N ARG A 82 6.62 -13.07 -8.26
CA ARG A 82 7.79 -12.26 -7.88
C ARG A 82 7.93 -12.06 -6.38
N GLY A 83 6.90 -12.41 -5.62
CA GLY A 83 6.93 -12.47 -4.17
C GLY A 83 6.11 -11.38 -3.48
N GLU A 84 6.16 -11.45 -2.16
CA GLU A 84 5.43 -10.62 -1.21
C GLU A 84 6.39 -9.66 -0.49
N TYR A 85 5.96 -8.41 -0.35
CA TYR A 85 6.78 -7.35 0.25
C TYR A 85 5.99 -6.55 1.27
N TYR A 86 6.52 -6.46 2.48
CA TYR A 86 5.89 -5.73 3.58
C TYR A 86 6.57 -4.39 3.81
N TYR A 87 5.77 -3.35 3.99
CA TYR A 87 6.21 -2.00 4.28
C TYR A 87 5.46 -1.45 5.47
N GLN A 88 6.15 -0.94 6.47
CA GLN A 88 5.56 -0.27 7.62
C GLN A 88 5.73 1.24 7.50
N LEU A 89 4.68 2.00 7.79
CA LEU A 89 4.80 3.45 7.92
C LEU A 89 5.49 3.78 9.25
N GLN A 90 6.66 4.39 9.20
CA GLN A 90 7.40 4.88 10.37
C GLN A 90 7.45 6.42 10.34
N SER A 91 7.96 7.05 11.40
CA SER A 91 8.09 8.51 11.47
C SER A 91 8.93 9.10 10.31
N GLY A 92 9.90 8.35 9.80
CA GLY A 92 10.72 8.72 8.63
C GLY A 92 10.12 8.31 7.27
N GLY A 93 8.91 7.78 7.23
CA GLY A 93 8.26 7.27 6.02
C GLY A 93 8.18 5.75 5.96
N TRP A 94 7.95 5.22 4.76
CA TRP A 94 7.71 3.79 4.56
C TRP A 94 9.02 3.00 4.57
N VAL A 95 9.11 2.02 5.47
CA VAL A 95 10.27 1.15 5.64
C VAL A 95 9.89 -0.28 5.31
N LYS A 96 10.71 -0.96 4.50
CA LYS A 96 10.51 -2.38 4.20
C LYS A 96 10.80 -3.21 5.45
N ILE A 97 9.87 -4.08 5.83
CA ILE A 97 9.97 -4.94 7.02
C ILE A 97 9.89 -6.43 6.65
N ASN A 98 10.30 -7.30 7.57
CA ASN A 98 10.17 -8.74 7.41
C ASN A 98 8.75 -9.20 7.79
N ARG A 99 8.24 -10.23 7.10
CA ARG A 99 6.92 -10.83 7.35
C ARG A 99 6.69 -11.21 8.83
N VAL A 100 7.75 -11.66 9.52
CA VAL A 100 7.69 -12.08 10.94
C VAL A 100 7.19 -10.96 11.86
N GLN A 101 7.34 -9.70 11.47
CA GLN A 101 6.89 -8.56 12.29
C GLN A 101 5.38 -8.28 12.16
N VAL A 102 4.68 -8.98 11.26
CA VAL A 102 3.24 -8.77 10.97
C VAL A 102 2.37 -9.80 11.71
N CYS A 103 2.94 -10.96 12.08
CA CYS A 103 2.23 -12.08 12.72
C CYS A 103 2.26 -12.03 14.25
#